data_AF-A0A936U509-F1
#
_entry.id   AF-A0A936U509-F1
#
_cell.length_a   1.000
_cell.length_b   1.000
_cell.length_c   1.000
_cell.angle_alpha   90.00
_cell.angle_beta   90.00
_cell.angle_gamma   90.00
#
_symmetry.space_group_name_H-M   'P 1'
#
loop_
_entity.id
_entity.type
_entity.pdbx_description
1 polymer ?
#
loop_
_entity_poly.entity_id
_entity_poly.type
_entity_poly.pdbx_seq_one_letter_code
_entity_poly.pdbx_strand_id
1 'polypeptide(L)'
;MRFDVHPRRRPLPVAPASAVRVLVDAPCSGTGTLRRHPSLRQLLRGEDRAARREEQLGILTRAATLAAPGARVVYATCSLLRAENQGVVEAFLLGHPGWRLLPLRELWGEARAAALGDGRHLVLTPHRHGTDGFFAAVLVAPG
;
A
#
# COMPACT_ATOMS: atom_id res chain seq x y z
N MET A 1 15.36 10.32 2.64
CA MET A 1 13.97 9.82 2.68
C MET A 1 13.10 10.97 3.17
N ARG A 2 12.30 11.61 2.31
CA ARG A 2 11.43 12.74 2.71
C ARG A 2 10.06 12.16 3.05
N PHE A 3 9.59 12.37 4.28
CA PHE A 3 8.22 12.06 4.69
C PHE A 3 7.41 13.34 4.59
N ASP A 4 6.31 13.31 3.85
CA ASP A 4 5.42 14.43 3.62
C ASP A 4 3.98 13.95 3.91
N VAL A 5 3.30 14.61 4.85
CA VAL A 5 1.91 14.34 5.24
C VAL A 5 1.09 15.60 4.92
N HIS A 6 0.71 15.78 3.64
CA HIS A 6 0.01 16.99 3.20
C HIS A 6 -1.50 16.83 2.98
N PRO A 7 -2.30 17.90 3.25
CA PRO A 7 -3.69 17.99 2.83
C PRO A 7 -3.84 17.90 1.30
N ARG A 8 -4.98 17.35 0.86
CA ARG A 8 -5.27 16.70 -0.44
C ARG A 8 -4.99 17.46 -1.76
N ARG A 9 -4.39 18.66 -1.76
CA ARG A 9 -4.30 19.53 -2.95
C ARG A 9 -2.97 20.22 -3.22
N ARG A 10 -1.98 20.15 -2.33
CA ARG A 10 -0.66 20.78 -2.60
C ARG A 10 0.19 19.90 -3.52
N PRO A 11 0.95 20.48 -4.47
CA PRO A 11 1.98 19.75 -5.20
C PRO A 11 2.97 19.12 -4.22
N LEU A 12 3.33 17.86 -4.46
CA LEU A 12 4.38 17.19 -3.69
C LEU A 12 5.71 17.88 -4.02
N PRO A 13 6.65 18.01 -3.07
CA PRO A 13 7.94 18.69 -3.27
C PRO A 13 8.93 17.80 -4.05
N VAL A 14 8.45 17.14 -5.10
CA VAL A 14 9.15 16.21 -5.98
C VAL A 14 8.62 16.46 -7.40
N ALA A 15 9.52 16.57 -8.37
CA ALA A 15 9.11 16.77 -9.76
C ALA A 15 8.33 15.53 -10.27
N PRO A 16 7.29 15.72 -11.10
CA PRO A 16 6.63 14.61 -11.77
C PRO A 16 7.63 13.74 -12.54
N ALA A 17 7.36 12.44 -12.62
CA ALA A 17 8.17 11.47 -13.36
C ALA A 17 9.68 11.48 -13.06
N SER A 18 10.09 11.84 -11.85
CA SER A 18 11.52 11.98 -11.47
C SER A 18 11.98 10.98 -10.41
N ALA A 19 11.07 10.39 -9.66
CA ALA A 19 11.40 9.50 -8.57
C ALA A 19 11.62 8.06 -9.06
N VAL A 20 12.81 7.51 -8.80
CA VAL A 20 13.12 6.10 -9.11
C VAL A 20 12.44 5.12 -8.14
N ARG A 21 12.09 5.59 -6.94
CA ARG A 21 11.38 4.82 -5.90
C ARG A 21 10.40 5.73 -5.18
N VAL A 22 9.19 5.25 -4.95
CA VAL A 22 8.14 5.95 -4.21
C VAL A 22 7.59 5.01 -3.14
N LEU A 23 7.38 5.51 -1.93
CA LEU A 23 6.71 4.81 -0.85
C LEU A 23 5.40 5.53 -0.53
N VAL A 24 4.32 4.77 -0.51
CA VAL A 24 2.99 5.19 -0.10
C VAL A 24 2.63 4.40 1.14
N ASP A 25 2.83 5.01 2.30
CA ASP A 25 2.27 4.53 3.56
C ASP A 25 0.89 5.17 3.73
N ALA A 26 -0.15 4.41 3.38
CA ALA A 26 -1.49 4.98 3.23
C ALA A 26 -2.23 5.00 4.58
N PRO A 27 -2.99 6.08 4.87
CA PRO A 27 -3.89 6.08 6.02
C PRO A 27 -4.89 4.93 5.87
N CYS A 28 -5.09 4.17 6.94
CA CYS A 28 -5.93 2.97 6.92
C CYS A 28 -6.67 2.79 8.26
N SER A 29 -7.57 1.83 8.30
CA SER A 29 -8.37 1.47 9.47
C SER A 29 -7.54 0.99 10.67
N GLY A 30 -6.28 0.61 10.45
CA GLY A 30 -5.39 0.09 11.50
C GLY A 30 -5.81 -1.28 12.05
N THR A 31 -6.63 -2.05 11.32
CA THR A 31 -7.10 -3.38 11.79
C THR A 31 -5.98 -4.37 12.11
N GLY A 32 -4.78 -4.19 11.54
CA GLY A 32 -3.60 -5.00 11.85
C GLY A 32 -3.01 -4.71 13.23
N THR A 33 -3.29 -3.56 13.83
CA THR A 33 -2.68 -3.12 15.11
C THR A 33 -3.61 -3.28 16.31
N LEU A 34 -4.79 -3.88 16.13
CA LEU A 34 -5.82 -4.05 17.18
C LEU A 34 -5.31 -4.70 18.48
N ARG A 35 -4.30 -5.56 18.40
CA ARG A 35 -3.68 -6.18 19.59
C ARG A 35 -3.04 -5.14 20.51
N ARG A 36 -2.37 -4.14 19.94
CA ARG A 36 -1.71 -3.05 20.69
C ARG A 36 -2.65 -1.87 20.95
N HIS A 37 -3.66 -1.71 20.10
CA HIS A 37 -4.62 -0.60 20.16
C HIS A 37 -6.07 -1.10 20.14
N PRO A 38 -6.54 -1.76 21.22
CA PRO A 38 -7.87 -2.39 21.25
C PRO A 38 -9.03 -1.39 21.12
N SER A 39 -8.82 -0.12 21.49
CA SER A 39 -9.80 0.97 21.34
C SER A 39 -10.20 1.23 19.88
N LEU A 40 -9.32 0.92 18.91
CA LEU A 40 -9.62 1.05 17.48
C LEU A 40 -10.86 0.23 17.08
N ARG A 41 -11.16 -0.88 17.78
CA ARG A 41 -12.37 -1.70 17.51
C ARG A 41 -13.67 -0.89 17.55
N GLN A 42 -13.76 0.12 18.42
CA GLN A 42 -14.93 1.00 18.49
C GLN A 42 -15.00 1.92 17.27
N LEU A 43 -13.86 2.48 16.86
CA LEU A 43 -13.76 3.37 15.69
C LEU A 43 -14.13 2.64 14.38
N LEU A 44 -13.77 1.37 14.27
CA LEU A 44 -14.10 0.53 13.10
C LEU A 44 -15.60 0.35 12.88
N ARG A 45 -16.45 0.52 13.90
CA ARG A 45 -17.92 0.36 13.77
C ARG A 45 -18.57 1.49 12.97
N GLY A 46 -17.98 2.68 13.01
CA GLY A 46 -18.46 3.86 12.28
C GLY A 46 -17.64 4.19 11.04
N GLU A 47 -16.66 3.35 10.69
CA GLU A 47 -15.78 3.64 9.56
C GLU A 47 -16.45 3.34 8.22
N ASP A 48 -16.49 4.36 7.37
CA ASP A 48 -16.83 4.19 5.96
C ASP A 48 -15.65 3.58 5.19
N ARG A 49 -15.73 2.27 4.99
CA ARG A 49 -14.73 1.48 4.28
C ARG A 49 -14.60 1.87 2.81
N ALA A 50 -15.69 2.32 2.18
CA ALA A 50 -15.67 2.72 0.78
C ALA A 50 -14.93 4.05 0.62
N ALA A 51 -15.25 5.03 1.47
CA ALA A 51 -14.56 6.31 1.51
C ALA A 51 -13.06 6.15 1.83
N ARG A 52 -12.71 5.24 2.76
CA ARG A 52 -11.30 4.95 3.07
C ARG A 52 -10.55 4.37 1.87
N ARG A 53 -11.14 3.39 1.19
CA ARG A 53 -10.57 2.79 -0.02
C ARG A 53 -10.39 3.83 -1.12
N GLU A 54 -11.36 4.70 -1.33
CA GLU A 54 -11.28 5.78 -2.33
C GLU A 54 -10.16 6.77 -2.00
N GLU A 55 -10.01 7.16 -0.74
CA GLU A 55 -8.91 8.00 -0.29
C GLU A 55 -7.54 7.35 -0.55
N GLN A 56 -7.38 6.08 -0.19
CA GLN A 56 -6.16 5.31 -0.41
C GLN A 56 -5.81 5.20 -1.91
N LEU A 57 -6.80 4.91 -2.75
CA LEU A 57 -6.63 4.87 -4.20
C LEU A 57 -6.21 6.24 -4.74
N GLY A 58 -6.85 7.33 -4.30
CA GLY A 58 -6.48 8.69 -4.68
C GLY A 58 -5.04 9.05 -4.30
N ILE A 59 -4.60 8.65 -3.10
CA ILE A 59 -3.21 8.86 -2.65
C ILE A 59 -2.24 8.07 -3.54
N LEU A 60 -2.51 6.78 -3.78
CA LEU A 60 -1.66 5.94 -4.62
C LEU A 60 -1.55 6.48 -6.05
N THR A 61 -2.68 6.86 -6.65
CA THR A 61 -2.74 7.48 -7.99
C THR A 61 -1.90 8.75 -8.06
N ARG A 62 -2.01 9.64 -7.07
CA ARG A 62 -1.21 10.88 -7.03
C ARG A 62 0.28 10.56 -6.89
N ALA A 63 0.65 9.64 -6.00
CA ALA A 63 2.04 9.25 -5.79
C ALA A 63 2.66 8.60 -7.04
N ALA A 64 1.87 7.84 -7.80
CA ALA A 64 2.30 7.21 -9.05
C ALA A 64 2.76 8.24 -10.10
N THR A 65 2.22 9.47 -10.10
CA THR A 65 2.66 10.55 -11.02
C THR A 65 4.09 11.02 -10.80
N LEU A 66 4.67 10.73 -9.62
CA LEU A 66 6.06 11.06 -9.32
C LEU A 66 7.05 10.04 -9.89
N ALA A 67 6.58 8.85 -10.22
CA ALA A 67 7.41 7.72 -10.61
C ALA A 67 8.01 7.94 -12.01
N ALA A 68 9.33 7.89 -12.12
CA ALA A 68 10.01 7.84 -13.41
C ALA A 68 9.66 6.55 -14.18
N PRO A 69 9.89 6.48 -15.50
CA PRO A 69 9.67 5.24 -16.25
C PRO A 69 10.42 4.05 -15.64
N GLY A 70 9.75 2.91 -15.51
CA GLY A 70 10.29 1.70 -14.86
C GLY A 70 10.56 1.83 -13.34
N ALA A 71 10.20 2.94 -12.70
CA ALA A 71 10.35 3.12 -11.26
C ALA A 71 9.41 2.19 -10.47
N ARG A 72 9.72 2.02 -9.18
CA ARG A 72 8.91 1.21 -8.27
C ARG A 72 8.14 2.08 -7.30
N VAL A 73 6.87 1.77 -7.12
CA VAL A 73 6.00 2.35 -6.10
C VAL A 73 5.62 1.26 -5.12
N VAL A 74 5.91 1.46 -3.84
CA VAL A 74 5.49 0.54 -2.76
C VAL A 74 4.24 1.13 -2.11
N TYR A 75 3.13 0.42 -2.18
CA TYR A 75 1.91 0.72 -1.44
C TYR A 75 1.87 -0.12 -0.16
N ALA A 76 1.66 0.49 1.00
CA ALA A 76 1.64 -0.19 2.28
C ALA A 76 0.52 0.32 3.19
N THR A 77 0.03 -0.58 4.05
CA THR A 77 -0.94 -0.28 5.11
C THR A 77 -0.63 -1.11 6.37
N CYS A 78 -1.15 -0.69 7.51
CA CYS A 78 -1.25 -1.51 8.72
C CYS A 78 -2.67 -2.10 8.92
N SER A 79 -3.35 -2.40 7.81
CA SER A 79 -4.68 -3.02 7.78
C SER A 79 -4.60 -4.48 7.30
N LEU A 80 -5.51 -5.31 7.81
CA LEU A 80 -5.74 -6.69 7.35
C LEU A 80 -6.94 -6.78 6.39
N LEU A 81 -7.64 -5.69 6.11
CA LEU A 81 -8.82 -5.70 5.26
C LEU A 81 -8.44 -5.73 3.78
N ARG A 82 -8.96 -6.72 3.04
CA ARG A 82 -8.77 -6.83 1.59
C ARG A 82 -9.17 -5.56 0.84
N ALA A 83 -10.25 -4.90 1.28
CA ALA A 83 -10.75 -3.67 0.67
C ALA A 83 -9.72 -2.54 0.65
N GLU A 84 -8.87 -2.46 1.68
CA GLU A 84 -7.80 -1.47 1.82
C GLU A 84 -6.47 -1.96 1.25
N ASN A 85 -6.37 -3.22 0.86
CA ASN A 85 -5.12 -3.86 0.46
C ASN A 85 -5.18 -4.24 -1.02
N GLN A 86 -5.44 -5.51 -1.31
CA GLN A 86 -5.57 -6.02 -2.67
C GLN A 86 -6.63 -5.25 -3.46
N GLY A 87 -7.73 -4.84 -2.82
CA GLY A 87 -8.81 -4.09 -3.46
C GLY A 87 -8.44 -2.68 -3.92
N VAL A 88 -7.44 -2.05 -3.30
CA VAL A 88 -6.85 -0.78 -3.75
C VAL A 88 -5.88 -1.04 -4.91
N VAL A 89 -5.00 -2.03 -4.75
CA VAL A 89 -4.01 -2.43 -5.76
C VAL A 89 -4.68 -2.85 -7.08
N GLU A 90 -5.70 -3.71 -7.01
CA GLU A 90 -6.49 -4.17 -8.15
C GLU A 90 -7.16 -3.02 -8.88
N ALA A 91 -7.75 -2.07 -8.14
CA ALA A 91 -8.40 -0.91 -8.72
C ALA A 91 -7.42 0.07 -9.35
N PHE A 92 -6.27 0.27 -8.73
CA PHE A 92 -5.19 1.05 -9.30
C PHE A 92 -4.72 0.46 -10.64
N LEU A 93 -4.43 -0.85 -10.67
CA LEU A 93 -3.98 -1.53 -11.88
C LEU A 93 -5.03 -1.51 -13.00
N LEU A 94 -6.32 -1.63 -12.66
CA LEU A 94 -7.41 -1.51 -13.61
C LEU A 94 -7.50 -0.10 -14.22
N GLY A 95 -7.25 0.94 -13.42
CA GLY A 95 -7.33 2.34 -13.85
C GLY A 95 -6.06 2.89 -14.51
N HIS A 96 -4.93 2.18 -14.45
CA HIS A 96 -3.64 2.68 -14.93
C HIS A 96 -2.94 1.65 -15.84
N PRO A 97 -3.32 1.58 -17.13
CA PRO A 97 -2.70 0.68 -18.10
C PRO A 97 -1.17 0.85 -18.14
N GLY A 98 -0.45 -0.26 -18.32
CA GLY A 98 1.01 -0.31 -18.35
C GLY A 98 1.67 -0.44 -16.97
N TRP A 99 0.98 -0.09 -15.89
CA TRP A 99 1.43 -0.45 -14.56
C TRP A 99 1.26 -1.94 -14.31
N ARG A 100 2.18 -2.53 -13.55
CA ARG A 100 2.09 -3.94 -13.15
C ARG A 100 2.46 -4.15 -11.71
N LEU A 101 1.88 -5.18 -11.10
CA LEU A 101 2.39 -5.74 -9.86
C LEU A 101 3.75 -6.41 -10.13
N LEU A 102 4.70 -6.20 -9.22
CA LEU A 102 5.92 -6.97 -9.11
C LEU A 102 5.77 -7.92 -7.93
N PRO A 103 5.49 -9.22 -8.18
CA PRO A 103 5.32 -10.21 -7.14
C PRO A 103 6.52 -10.28 -6.20
N LEU A 104 6.26 -10.42 -4.90
CA LEU A 104 7.30 -10.51 -3.89
C LEU A 104 8.29 -11.66 -4.12
N ARG A 105 7.82 -12.79 -4.67
CA ARG A 105 8.67 -13.93 -5.06
C ARG A 105 9.72 -13.56 -6.12
N GLU A 106 9.43 -12.63 -7.02
CA GLU A 106 10.40 -12.14 -8.01
C GLU A 106 11.46 -11.23 -7.37
N LEU A 107 11.14 -10.61 -6.24
CA LEU A 107 12.05 -9.72 -5.51
C LEU A 107 12.94 -10.47 -4.52
N TRP A 108 12.37 -11.42 -3.78
CA TRP A 108 13.00 -12.04 -2.60
C TRP A 108 13.14 -13.56 -2.69
N GLY A 109 12.72 -14.17 -3.80
CA GLY A 109 12.69 -15.61 -3.96
C GLY A 109 11.47 -16.27 -3.30
N GLU A 110 11.17 -17.49 -3.74
CA GLU A 110 9.95 -18.22 -3.36
C GLU A 110 9.85 -18.44 -1.85
N ALA A 111 10.91 -18.97 -1.23
CA ALA A 111 10.93 -19.31 0.19
C ALA A 111 10.62 -18.11 1.10
N ARG A 112 11.25 -16.96 0.83
CA ARG A 112 11.06 -15.76 1.64
C ARG A 112 9.71 -15.10 1.39
N ALA A 113 9.23 -15.10 0.14
CA ALA A 113 7.93 -14.55 -0.21
C ALA A 113 6.77 -15.37 0.39
N ALA A 114 6.90 -16.70 0.44
CA ALA A 114 5.96 -17.58 1.12
C ALA A 114 5.98 -17.41 2.65
N ALA A 115 7.15 -17.14 3.23
CA ALA A 115 7.31 -16.93 4.67
C ALA A 115 6.76 -15.58 5.17
N LEU A 116 6.58 -14.59 4.29
CA LEU A 116 6.21 -13.21 4.66
C LEU A 116 4.94 -12.71 3.95
N GLY A 117 4.15 -13.59 3.34
CA GLY A 117 2.93 -13.21 2.67
C GLY A 117 2.30 -14.29 1.80
N ASP A 118 1.69 -13.87 0.69
CA ASP A 118 1.00 -14.75 -0.26
C ASP A 118 1.85 -15.02 -1.53
N GLY A 119 3.16 -14.76 -1.46
CA GLY A 119 4.08 -14.87 -2.59
C GLY A 119 4.02 -13.69 -3.59
N ARG A 120 2.93 -12.92 -3.62
CA ARG A 120 2.77 -11.73 -4.47
C ARG A 120 2.93 -10.43 -3.69
N HIS A 121 2.40 -10.40 -2.48
CA HIS A 121 2.37 -9.27 -1.57
C HIS A 121 3.07 -9.64 -0.27
N LEU A 122 3.54 -8.62 0.45
CA LEU A 122 3.85 -8.77 1.87
C LEU A 122 2.51 -8.83 2.62
N VAL A 123 2.29 -9.87 3.41
CA VAL A 123 1.10 -10.02 4.27
C VAL A 123 1.55 -10.53 5.62
N LEU A 124 1.80 -9.60 6.53
CA LEU A 124 2.14 -9.91 7.91
C LEU A 124 0.88 -9.98 8.74
N THR A 125 0.87 -10.93 9.67
CA THR A 125 -0.26 -11.21 10.54
C THR A 125 0.26 -11.65 11.91
N PRO A 126 -0.42 -11.27 13.01
CA PRO A 126 0.06 -11.62 14.34
C PRO A 126 0.22 -13.11 14.59
N HIS A 127 -0.71 -13.93 14.09
CA HIS A 127 -0.72 -15.38 14.33
C HIS A 127 0.41 -16.13 13.62
N ARG A 128 0.83 -15.66 12.43
CA ARG A 128 1.90 -16.34 11.67
C ARG A 128 3.29 -15.79 11.96
N HIS A 129 3.39 -14.50 12.30
CA HIS A 129 4.68 -13.81 12.30
C HIS A 129 5.08 -13.22 13.65
N GLY A 130 4.20 -13.25 14.66
CA GLY A 130 4.47 -12.66 15.97
C GLY A 130 4.54 -11.12 15.98
N THR A 131 4.17 -10.47 14.87
CA THR A 131 4.15 -9.01 14.71
C THR A 131 2.73 -8.44 14.80
N ASP A 132 2.55 -7.17 14.43
CA ASP A 132 1.21 -6.68 14.06
C ASP A 132 0.91 -7.03 12.60
N GLY A 133 -0.30 -6.74 12.15
CA GLY A 133 -0.75 -6.97 10.78
C GLY A 133 -0.32 -5.85 9.83
N PHE A 134 0.32 -6.21 8.72
CA PHE A 134 0.76 -5.27 7.69
C PHE A 134 0.56 -5.83 6.29
N PHE A 135 0.37 -4.94 5.33
CA PHE A 135 0.30 -5.26 3.92
C PHE A 135 1.26 -4.38 3.13
N ALA A 136 1.92 -4.94 2.12
CA ALA A 136 2.58 -4.14 1.10
C ALA A 136 2.54 -4.79 -0.29
N ALA A 137 2.42 -3.94 -1.31
CA ALA A 137 2.47 -4.30 -2.73
C ALA A 137 3.53 -3.46 -3.44
N VAL A 138 4.27 -4.07 -4.35
CA VAL A 138 5.25 -3.36 -5.19
C VAL A 138 4.70 -3.25 -6.60
N LEU A 139 4.57 -2.03 -7.09
CA LEU A 139 4.09 -1.69 -8.42
C LEU A 139 5.26 -1.16 -9.25
N VAL A 140 5.28 -1.47 -10.54
CA VAL A 140 6.29 -0.96 -11.49
C VAL A 140 5.59 -0.05 -12.48
N ALA A 141 6.13 1.17 -12.63
CA ALA A 141 5.69 2.12 -13.62
C ALA A 141 5.97 1.59 -15.04
N PRO A 142 5.16 1.98 -16.05
CA PRO A 142 5.48 1.72 -17.45
C PRO A 142 6.90 2.19 -17.78
N GLY A 143 7.57 1.44 -18.67
CA GLY A 143 8.90 1.78 -19.20
C GLY A 143 8.83 2.80 -20.32
#